data_AF-A0A1I7S2F1-F1
#
_entry.id   AF-A0A1I7S2F1-F1
#
_cell.length_a   1.000
_cell.length_b   1.000
_cell.length_c   1.000
_cell.angle_alpha   90.00
_cell.angle_beta   90.00
_cell.angle_gamma   90.00
#
_symmetry.space_group_name_H-M   'P 1'
#
loop_
_entity.id
_entity.type
_entity.pdbx_description
1 polymer ?
#
loop_
_entity_poly.entity_id
_entity_poly.type
_entity_poly.pdbx_seq_one_letter_code
_entity_poly.pdbx_strand_id
1 'polypeptide(L)'
;MGKNVNDPVRKLGDMYRKGGLNILALQDVGGGHDTLVQVLDYINNKSHEDVVQAYHYQGNSCAIITDLEVVGVKDVTEKDGLFYSLGLQLATEYQKRLINFYCVHLDNQHYGPYKALFDGASTADILGNEEFRKQRMDLFLYSDSIQNDLLRLGDEGLIIAGNFYSPSHLDWTEATKSKHKDYVIPWPATKLLQEKTLMKDAFRELNPDPMAAPGETWSTVYKYNDDYSKDEPQERLDFVFYRGFSLKVHEMAPYSGETPLKPYPNVKDNEWISHSAALAGSFIVS
;
A
#
# COMPACT_ATOMS: atom_id res chain seq x y z
N MET A 1 -1.74 9.49 9.34
CA MET A 1 -2.10 8.99 10.70
C MET A 1 -3.59 9.23 10.96
N GLY A 2 -4.28 8.27 11.59
CA GLY A 2 -5.71 8.38 11.90
C GLY A 2 -5.99 9.52 12.87
N LYS A 3 -6.94 10.38 12.51
CA LYS A 3 -7.45 11.41 13.42
C LYS A 3 -8.07 10.68 14.62
N ASN A 4 -7.77 11.14 15.84
CA ASN A 4 -8.33 10.67 17.10
C ASN A 4 -7.65 9.47 17.79
N VAL A 5 -6.53 8.91 17.29
CA VAL A 5 -5.76 7.88 18.01
C VAL A 5 -4.66 8.52 18.88
N ASN A 6 -4.47 8.06 20.12
CA ASN A 6 -3.39 8.56 20.99
C ASN A 6 -2.01 7.99 20.60
N ASP A 7 -0.95 8.73 20.94
CA ASP A 7 0.46 8.36 20.77
C ASP A 7 0.87 7.77 19.40
N PRO A 8 0.46 8.35 18.26
CA PRO A 8 0.64 7.68 16.97
C PRO A 8 2.12 7.53 16.58
N VAL A 9 2.99 8.46 17.01
CA VAL A 9 4.45 8.37 16.82
C VAL A 9 5.03 7.14 17.53
N ARG A 10 4.72 6.98 18.83
CA ARG A 10 5.20 5.87 19.65
C ARG A 10 4.72 4.53 19.10
N LYS A 11 3.43 4.44 18.74
CA LYS A 11 2.83 3.21 18.20
C LYS A 11 3.44 2.82 16.87
N LEU A 12 3.66 3.79 15.96
CA LEU A 12 4.31 3.51 14.68
C LEU A 12 5.76 3.05 14.86
N GLY A 13 6.51 3.70 15.75
CA GLY A 13 7.89 3.31 16.06
C GLY A 13 8.00 1.95 16.76
N ASP A 14 7.08 1.66 17.70
CA ASP A 14 6.99 0.33 18.33
C ASP A 14 6.64 -0.75 17.31
N MET A 15 5.72 -0.49 16.38
CA MET A 15 5.38 -1.40 15.29
C MET A 15 6.60 -1.72 14.42
N TYR A 16 7.37 -0.70 14.02
CA TYR A 16 8.59 -0.90 13.21
C TYR A 16 9.59 -1.80 13.93
N ARG A 17 9.94 -1.47 15.18
CA ARG A 17 10.97 -2.19 15.93
C ARG A 17 10.51 -3.56 16.43
N LYS A 18 9.35 -3.66 17.06
CA LYS A 18 8.84 -4.94 17.62
C LYS A 18 8.41 -5.90 16.53
N GLY A 19 7.90 -5.37 15.42
CA GLY A 19 7.55 -6.17 14.25
C GLY A 19 8.75 -6.66 13.45
N GLY A 20 9.97 -6.20 13.76
CA GLY A 20 11.18 -6.57 13.02
C GLY A 20 11.11 -6.15 11.55
N LEU A 21 10.52 -4.98 11.26
CA LEU A 21 10.36 -4.50 9.90
C LEU A 21 11.68 -3.94 9.37
N ASN A 22 12.06 -4.33 8.16
CA ASN A 22 13.17 -3.69 7.45
C ASN A 22 12.74 -2.54 6.54
N ILE A 23 11.47 -2.54 6.12
CA ILE A 23 10.90 -1.52 5.23
C ILE A 23 9.49 -1.21 5.71
N LEU A 24 9.21 0.08 5.89
CA LEU A 24 7.88 0.61 6.19
C LEU A 24 7.54 1.70 5.16
N ALA A 25 6.60 1.39 4.27
CA ALA A 25 6.05 2.34 3.31
C ALA A 25 4.79 2.99 3.87
N LEU A 26 4.74 4.31 3.87
CA LEU A 26 3.64 5.10 4.43
C LEU A 26 3.03 5.97 3.34
N GLN A 27 1.70 6.02 3.31
CA GLN A 27 0.92 7.00 2.54
C GLN A 27 0.11 7.89 3.48
N ASP A 28 -0.36 9.03 2.97
CA ASP A 28 -1.11 10.01 3.77
C ASP A 28 -0.43 10.33 5.12
N VAL A 29 0.86 10.67 5.05
CA VAL A 29 1.69 11.13 6.16
C VAL A 29 1.26 12.54 6.57
N GLY A 30 0.06 12.64 7.13
CA GLY A 30 -0.48 13.85 7.73
C GLY A 30 0.41 14.32 8.88
N GLY A 31 0.76 15.60 8.88
CA GLY A 31 1.78 16.19 9.77
C GLY A 31 3.17 16.34 9.13
N GLY A 32 3.36 15.80 7.92
CA GLY A 32 4.53 16.05 7.09
C GLY A 32 5.87 15.58 7.70
N HIS A 33 6.94 16.29 7.34
CA HIS A 33 8.32 15.99 7.73
C HIS A 33 8.49 15.85 9.26
N ASP A 34 7.86 16.72 10.05
CA ASP A 34 8.02 16.75 11.51
C ASP A 34 7.55 15.45 12.17
N THR A 35 6.46 14.87 11.66
CA THR A 35 5.94 13.60 12.18
C THR A 35 6.91 12.45 11.88
N LEU A 36 7.50 12.43 10.69
CA LEU A 36 8.50 11.43 10.33
C LEU A 36 9.77 11.58 11.16
N VAL A 37 10.22 12.81 11.40
CA VAL A 37 11.36 13.09 12.28
C VAL A 37 11.10 12.56 13.69
N GLN A 38 9.92 12.82 14.26
CA GLN A 38 9.58 12.30 15.60
C GLN A 38 9.54 10.76 15.64
N VAL A 39 9.05 10.12 14.58
CA VAL A 39 9.04 8.65 14.46
C VAL A 39 10.46 8.12 14.36
N LEU A 40 11.31 8.72 13.52
CA LEU A 40 12.71 8.36 13.41
C LEU A 40 13.47 8.53 14.72
N ASP A 41 13.30 9.67 15.38
CA ASP A 41 13.91 9.96 16.67
C ASP A 41 13.48 8.90 17.70
N TYR A 42 12.20 8.53 17.73
CA TYR A 42 11.72 7.47 18.60
C TYR A 42 12.38 6.11 18.28
N ILE A 43 12.42 5.74 17.00
CA ILE A 43 13.00 4.47 16.52
C ILE A 43 14.50 4.38 16.81
N ASN A 44 15.25 5.46 16.61
CA ASN A 44 16.70 5.51 16.75
C ASN A 44 17.15 5.69 18.21
N ASN A 45 16.38 6.39 19.05
CA ASN A 45 16.71 6.54 20.48
C ASN A 45 16.48 5.25 21.30
N LYS A 46 15.79 4.26 20.74
CA LYS A 46 15.47 2.98 21.41
C LYS A 46 16.51 1.87 21.19
N SER A 47 17.49 2.02 20.29
CA SER A 47 18.56 1.02 20.09
C SER A 47 19.82 1.64 19.47
N HIS A 48 21.00 1.11 19.81
CA HIS A 48 22.29 1.54 19.28
C HIS A 48 22.81 0.74 18.07
N GLU A 49 22.03 -0.22 17.53
CA GLU A 49 22.56 -1.24 16.61
C GLU A 49 22.45 -0.86 15.13
N ASP A 50 21.28 -0.42 14.64
CA ASP A 50 21.10 -0.01 13.23
C ASP A 50 20.48 1.39 13.10
N VAL A 51 21.07 2.22 12.22
CA VAL A 51 20.60 3.57 11.90
C VAL A 51 19.42 3.47 10.93
N VAL A 52 18.23 3.77 11.42
CA VAL A 52 17.02 3.83 10.59
C VAL A 52 16.95 5.18 9.90
N GLN A 53 16.70 5.15 8.59
CA GLN A 53 16.57 6.31 7.72
C GLN A 53 15.13 6.45 7.25
N ALA A 54 14.68 7.69 7.02
CA ALA A 54 13.42 7.96 6.34
C ALA A 54 13.66 8.82 5.11
N TYR A 55 12.99 8.45 4.04
CA TYR A 55 12.89 9.20 2.81
C TYR A 55 11.43 9.58 2.63
N HIS A 56 11.18 10.83 2.29
CA HIS A 56 9.84 11.33 2.02
C HIS A 56 9.88 12.31 0.87
N TYR A 57 8.77 12.43 0.18
CA TYR A 57 8.58 13.49 -0.79
C TYR A 57 7.93 14.72 -0.15
N GLN A 58 8.27 15.92 -0.62
CA GLN A 58 7.66 17.17 -0.18
C GLN A 58 6.20 17.22 -0.64
N GLY A 59 5.31 16.77 0.24
CA GLY A 59 3.89 16.57 -0.02
C GLY A 59 3.45 15.40 0.85
N ASN A 60 2.31 15.51 1.53
CA ASN A 60 1.93 14.67 2.67
C ASN A 60 1.66 13.18 2.38
N SER A 61 2.29 12.54 1.39
CA SER A 61 1.64 11.43 0.68
C SER A 61 2.47 10.17 0.46
N CYS A 62 3.81 10.20 0.42
CA CYS A 62 4.64 8.98 0.41
C CYS A 62 5.90 9.15 1.28
N ALA A 63 6.16 8.16 2.13
CA ALA A 63 7.42 8.01 2.84
C ALA A 63 7.86 6.54 2.90
N ILE A 64 9.16 6.31 2.99
CA ILE A 64 9.77 4.99 3.24
C ILE A 64 10.71 5.13 4.42
N ILE A 65 10.53 4.28 5.43
CA ILE A 65 11.41 4.12 6.59
C ILE A 65 12.11 2.76 6.46
N THR A 66 13.43 2.71 6.60
CA THR A 66 14.20 1.47 6.44
C THR A 66 15.50 1.48 7.23
N ASP A 67 15.95 0.30 7.67
CA ASP A 67 17.28 0.02 8.21
C ASP A 67 18.23 -0.58 7.17
N LEU A 68 17.72 -0.90 5.97
CA LEU A 68 18.55 -1.41 4.89
C LEU A 68 19.45 -0.30 4.33
N GLU A 69 20.58 -0.72 3.76
CA GLU A 69 21.49 0.17 3.07
C GLU A 69 20.79 0.76 1.83
N VAL A 70 20.65 2.08 1.81
CA VAL A 70 20.12 2.81 0.65
C VAL A 70 21.24 3.09 -0.34
N VAL A 71 21.26 2.34 -1.42
CA VAL A 71 22.24 2.47 -2.51
C VAL A 71 21.93 3.68 -3.39
N GLY A 72 20.64 4.01 -3.54
CA GLY A 72 20.23 5.18 -4.31
C GLY A 72 18.77 5.54 -4.10
N VAL A 73 18.46 6.83 -4.26
CA VAL A 73 17.09 7.31 -4.37
C VAL A 73 16.69 7.25 -5.84
N LYS A 74 15.54 6.63 -6.13
CA LYS A 74 14.97 6.48 -7.48
C LYS A 74 13.94 7.58 -7.74
N ASP A 75 13.20 7.47 -8.85
CA ASP A 75 12.16 8.43 -9.24
C ASP A 75 11.23 8.80 -8.08
N VAL A 76 10.98 10.10 -7.99
CA VAL A 76 9.94 10.66 -7.14
C VAL A 76 8.97 11.39 -8.05
N THR A 77 7.74 10.89 -8.12
CA THR A 77 6.73 11.47 -8.99
C THR A 77 5.65 12.12 -8.14
N GLU A 78 5.29 13.34 -8.48
CA GLU A 78 4.08 14.00 -8.02
C GLU A 78 3.28 14.43 -9.24
N LYS A 79 1.96 14.26 -9.18
CA LYS A 79 1.09 14.74 -10.24
C LYS A 79 -0.23 15.28 -9.70
N ASP A 80 -0.41 16.58 -9.93
CA ASP A 80 -1.63 17.36 -9.71
C ASP A 80 -2.16 17.29 -8.25
N GLY A 81 -1.29 17.01 -7.28
CA GLY A 81 -1.61 16.87 -5.87
C GLY A 81 -2.34 15.57 -5.49
N LEU A 82 -2.46 14.62 -6.43
CA LEU A 82 -3.32 13.44 -6.30
C LEU A 82 -2.59 12.13 -6.52
N PHE A 83 -1.43 12.16 -7.17
CA PHE A 83 -0.59 10.97 -7.36
C PHE A 83 0.81 11.23 -6.83
N TYR A 84 1.32 10.27 -6.07
CA TYR A 84 2.65 10.31 -5.49
C TYR A 84 3.35 8.96 -5.61
N SER A 85 4.65 8.96 -5.89
CA SER A 85 5.49 7.79 -5.76
C SER A 85 6.88 8.17 -5.26
N LEU A 86 7.51 7.27 -4.51
CA LEU A 86 8.88 7.39 -4.02
C LEU A 86 9.56 6.03 -4.16
N GLY A 87 10.66 5.97 -4.89
CA GLY A 87 11.47 4.76 -5.04
C GLY A 87 12.81 4.84 -4.33
N LEU A 88 13.28 3.71 -3.80
CA LEU A 88 14.64 3.52 -3.29
C LEU A 88 15.23 2.24 -3.87
N GLN A 89 16.55 2.22 -4.11
CA GLN A 89 17.32 1.00 -4.29
C GLN A 89 17.95 0.62 -2.95
N LEU A 90 17.63 -0.56 -2.47
CA LEU A 90 18.01 -1.07 -1.17
C LEU A 90 18.93 -2.29 -1.36
N ALA A 91 19.97 -2.41 -0.54
CA ALA A 91 20.79 -3.61 -0.47
C ALA A 91 20.42 -4.44 0.76
N THR A 92 20.16 -5.74 0.55
CA THR A 92 19.94 -6.69 1.66
C THR A 92 21.19 -6.80 2.53
N GLU A 93 21.00 -7.06 3.82
CA GLU A 93 22.11 -7.25 4.76
C GLU A 93 23.01 -8.42 4.33
N TYR A 94 22.40 -9.56 4.03
CA TYR A 94 23.08 -10.77 3.59
C TYR A 94 23.23 -10.77 2.06
N GLN A 95 24.43 -11.08 1.58
CA GLN A 95 24.80 -11.18 0.15
C GLN A 95 24.65 -9.89 -0.69
N LYS A 96 24.20 -8.78 -0.09
CA LYS A 96 24.09 -7.47 -0.76
C LYS A 96 23.30 -7.53 -2.08
N ARG A 97 22.20 -8.28 -2.08
CA ARG A 97 21.26 -8.33 -3.22
C ARG A 97 20.54 -6.98 -3.30
N LEU A 98 20.34 -6.49 -4.52
CA LEU A 98 19.65 -5.22 -4.74
C LEU A 98 18.15 -5.43 -4.92
N ILE A 99 17.37 -4.59 -4.25
CA ILE A 99 15.92 -4.54 -4.32
C ILE A 99 15.52 -3.09 -4.63
N ASN A 100 14.83 -2.90 -5.75
CA ASN A 100 14.18 -1.64 -6.08
C ASN A 100 12.79 -1.64 -5.44
N PHE A 101 12.57 -0.76 -4.47
CA PHE A 101 11.33 -0.67 -3.71
C PHE A 101 10.64 0.66 -3.99
N TYR A 102 9.36 0.60 -4.36
CA TYR A 102 8.54 1.78 -4.63
C TYR A 102 7.34 1.85 -3.70
N CYS A 103 7.16 3.00 -3.05
CA CYS A 103 5.93 3.40 -2.38
C CYS A 103 5.07 4.21 -3.37
N VAL A 104 3.86 3.76 -3.65
CA VAL A 104 2.92 4.35 -4.61
C VAL A 104 1.62 4.74 -3.92
N HIS A 105 1.11 5.93 -4.23
CA HIS A 105 -0.12 6.47 -3.70
C HIS A 105 -0.93 7.12 -4.82
N LEU A 106 -2.00 6.46 -5.26
CA LEU A 106 -2.83 6.93 -6.37
C LEU A 106 -3.98 7.85 -5.91
N ASP A 107 -4.65 8.45 -6.89
CA ASP A 107 -5.74 9.40 -6.71
C ASP A 107 -6.90 8.83 -5.88
N ASN A 108 -7.29 9.54 -4.82
CA ASN A 108 -8.37 9.17 -3.91
C ASN A 108 -9.75 9.69 -4.32
N GLN A 109 -9.84 10.51 -5.38
CA GLN A 109 -11.10 11.08 -5.82
C GLN A 109 -11.97 10.02 -6.52
N HIS A 110 -13.29 10.23 -6.47
CA HIS A 110 -14.26 9.40 -7.20
C HIS A 110 -14.10 7.89 -6.94
N TYR A 111 -14.06 7.48 -5.67
CA TYR A 111 -13.86 6.09 -5.27
C TYR A 111 -14.87 5.14 -5.93
N GLY A 112 -14.37 4.19 -6.74
CA GLY A 112 -15.18 3.32 -7.60
C GLY A 112 -16.22 2.47 -6.85
N PRO A 113 -15.89 1.83 -5.72
CA PRO A 113 -16.84 1.07 -4.92
C PRO A 113 -18.05 1.89 -4.44
N TYR A 114 -17.93 3.20 -4.19
CA TYR A 114 -19.09 4.03 -3.89
C TYR A 114 -20.01 4.17 -5.11
N LYS A 115 -19.44 4.35 -6.31
CA LYS A 115 -20.23 4.40 -7.56
C LYS A 115 -20.99 3.11 -7.81
N ALA A 116 -20.37 1.97 -7.57
CA ALA A 116 -21.01 0.66 -7.72
C ALA A 116 -22.05 0.41 -6.61
N LEU A 117 -21.62 0.44 -5.35
CA LEU A 117 -22.39 -0.09 -4.23
C LEU A 117 -23.39 0.92 -3.67
N PHE A 118 -23.11 2.22 -3.80
CA PHE A 118 -24.01 3.27 -3.31
C PHE A 118 -24.87 3.84 -4.43
N ASP A 119 -24.25 4.26 -5.53
CA ASP A 119 -24.98 4.94 -6.62
C ASP A 119 -25.67 3.96 -7.58
N GLY A 120 -25.23 2.70 -7.64
CA GLY A 120 -25.73 1.73 -8.62
C GLY A 120 -25.38 2.11 -10.05
N ALA A 121 -24.24 2.78 -10.25
CA ALA A 121 -23.80 3.29 -11.54
C ALA A 121 -23.52 2.18 -12.56
N SER A 122 -23.57 2.50 -13.85
CA SER A 122 -23.20 1.53 -14.88
C SER A 122 -21.71 1.20 -14.82
N THR A 123 -21.30 0.01 -15.27
CA THR A 123 -19.87 -0.35 -15.36
C THR A 123 -19.08 0.64 -16.22
N ALA A 124 -19.69 1.20 -17.26
CA ALA A 124 -19.06 2.21 -18.11
C ALA A 124 -18.75 3.50 -17.32
N ASP A 125 -19.68 3.98 -16.49
CA ASP A 125 -19.48 5.18 -15.67
C ASP A 125 -18.42 4.94 -14.58
N ILE A 126 -18.42 3.76 -13.97
CA ILE A 126 -17.41 3.39 -12.97
C ILE A 126 -16.01 3.38 -13.61
N LEU A 127 -15.86 2.73 -14.77
CA LEU A 127 -14.59 2.68 -15.49
C LEU A 127 -14.15 4.06 -16.01
N GLY A 128 -15.10 4.92 -16.40
CA GLY A 128 -14.81 6.31 -16.76
C GLY A 128 -14.16 7.10 -15.62
N ASN A 129 -14.61 6.89 -14.37
CA ASN A 129 -14.02 7.53 -13.20
C ASN A 129 -12.66 6.93 -12.82
N GLU A 130 -12.47 5.63 -13.01
CA GLU A 130 -11.18 4.94 -12.75
C GLU A 130 -10.09 5.27 -13.78
N GLU A 131 -10.44 5.89 -14.91
CA GLU A 131 -9.49 6.18 -15.98
C GLU A 131 -8.37 7.13 -15.53
N PHE A 132 -8.64 8.07 -14.61
CA PHE A 132 -7.59 8.90 -14.02
C PHE A 132 -6.57 8.08 -13.25
N ARG A 133 -7.01 7.18 -12.36
CA ARG A 133 -6.12 6.25 -11.64
C ARG A 133 -5.33 5.36 -12.60
N LYS A 134 -5.96 4.87 -13.67
CA LYS A 134 -5.27 4.12 -14.74
C LYS A 134 -4.17 4.96 -15.40
N GLN A 135 -4.43 6.21 -15.74
CA GLN A 135 -3.44 7.11 -16.33
C GLN A 135 -2.27 7.41 -15.38
N ARG A 136 -2.52 7.54 -14.07
CA ARG A 136 -1.45 7.70 -13.07
C ARG A 136 -0.57 6.46 -12.96
N MET A 137 -1.18 5.28 -12.95
CA MET A 137 -0.45 4.02 -13.01
C MET A 137 0.36 3.91 -14.30
N ASP A 138 -0.23 4.28 -15.45
CA ASP A 138 0.48 4.27 -16.73
C ASP A 138 1.70 5.20 -16.73
N LEU A 139 1.54 6.43 -16.25
CA LEU A 139 2.62 7.41 -16.09
C LEU A 139 3.76 6.86 -15.21
N PHE A 140 3.41 6.25 -14.07
CA PHE A 140 4.38 5.63 -13.17
C PHE A 140 5.14 4.48 -13.85
N LEU A 141 4.43 3.58 -14.53
CA LEU A 141 5.04 2.43 -15.19
C LEU A 141 5.93 2.82 -16.36
N TYR A 142 5.68 3.96 -17.02
CA TYR A 142 6.51 4.49 -18.10
C TYR A 142 7.68 5.35 -17.63
N SER A 143 7.89 5.53 -16.32
CA SER A 143 9.03 6.29 -15.82
C SER A 143 10.35 5.59 -16.17
N ASP A 144 11.40 6.38 -16.39
CA ASP A 144 12.72 5.84 -16.75
C ASP A 144 13.25 4.90 -15.67
N SER A 145 13.04 5.17 -14.38
CA SER A 145 13.51 4.26 -13.33
C SER A 145 12.76 2.91 -13.37
N ILE A 146 11.44 2.90 -13.53
CA ILE A 146 10.68 1.63 -13.63
C ILE A 146 11.08 0.85 -14.87
N GLN A 147 11.20 1.51 -16.03
CA GLN A 147 11.65 0.86 -17.26
C GLN A 147 13.05 0.25 -17.09
N ASN A 148 13.96 0.98 -16.46
CA ASN A 148 15.30 0.49 -16.17
C ASN A 148 15.32 -0.69 -15.19
N ASP A 149 14.48 -0.67 -14.15
CA ASP A 149 14.43 -1.75 -13.15
C ASP A 149 13.78 -3.02 -13.72
N LEU A 150 12.79 -2.89 -14.61
CA LEU A 150 12.21 -4.01 -15.35
C LEU A 150 13.23 -4.73 -16.24
N LEU A 151 14.26 -4.03 -16.73
CA LEU A 151 15.36 -4.62 -17.50
C LEU A 151 16.36 -5.39 -16.61
N ARG A 152 16.37 -5.14 -15.29
CA ARG A 152 17.32 -5.73 -14.33
C ARG A 152 16.75 -6.87 -13.49
N LEU A 153 15.55 -7.35 -13.78
CA LEU A 153 14.85 -8.41 -13.02
C LEU A 153 15.59 -9.77 -12.99
N GLY A 154 16.64 -9.94 -13.81
CA GLY A 154 17.55 -11.10 -13.77
C GLY A 154 18.46 -11.10 -12.55
N ASP A 155 18.85 -9.90 -12.07
CA ASP A 155 19.85 -9.70 -11.03
C ASP A 155 19.29 -9.00 -9.78
N GLU A 156 18.26 -8.17 -9.97
CA GLU A 156 17.66 -7.32 -8.93
C GLU A 156 16.19 -7.66 -8.70
N GLY A 157 15.73 -7.45 -7.47
CA GLY A 157 14.31 -7.50 -7.11
C GLY A 157 13.61 -6.18 -7.43
N LEU A 158 12.32 -6.24 -7.77
CA LEU A 158 11.44 -5.09 -7.88
C LEU A 158 10.19 -5.33 -7.05
N ILE A 159 9.89 -4.41 -6.12
CA ILE A 159 8.70 -4.41 -5.29
C ILE A 159 8.01 -3.05 -5.43
N ILE A 160 6.71 -3.08 -5.72
CA ILE A 160 5.84 -1.90 -5.75
C ILE A 160 4.77 -2.11 -4.69
N ALA A 161 4.70 -1.20 -3.73
CA ALA A 161 3.76 -1.27 -2.63
C ALA A 161 3.03 0.05 -2.41
N GLY A 162 1.81 -0.02 -1.86
CA GLY A 162 1.07 1.14 -1.38
C GLY A 162 -0.41 1.12 -1.73
N ASN A 163 -1.07 2.26 -1.50
CA ASN A 163 -2.50 2.42 -1.63
C ASN A 163 -2.87 2.94 -3.03
N PHE A 164 -3.60 2.12 -3.79
CA PHE A 164 -4.00 2.46 -5.16
C PHE A 164 -5.37 3.14 -5.23
N TYR A 165 -6.08 3.28 -4.11
CA TYR A 165 -7.45 3.81 -4.04
C TYR A 165 -8.41 3.18 -5.05
N SER A 166 -8.11 1.95 -5.47
CA SER A 166 -8.85 1.16 -6.45
C SER A 166 -8.73 -0.30 -6.02
N PRO A 167 -9.82 -1.08 -6.04
CA PRO A 167 -9.75 -2.50 -5.70
C PRO A 167 -8.91 -3.31 -6.70
N SER A 168 -8.66 -4.57 -6.37
CA SER A 168 -7.99 -5.48 -7.29
C SER A 168 -8.93 -5.98 -8.38
N HIS A 169 -8.45 -6.01 -9.61
CA HIS A 169 -9.10 -6.73 -10.71
C HIS A 169 -9.22 -8.24 -10.45
N LEU A 170 -8.49 -8.77 -9.47
CA LEU A 170 -8.58 -10.17 -9.02
C LEU A 170 -9.65 -10.38 -7.94
N ASP A 171 -10.19 -9.31 -7.35
CA ASP A 171 -11.11 -9.38 -6.22
C ASP A 171 -12.57 -9.24 -6.65
N TRP A 172 -12.87 -8.41 -7.67
CA TRP A 172 -14.23 -8.20 -8.20
C TRP A 172 -14.49 -9.06 -9.44
N THR A 173 -14.61 -10.36 -9.22
CA THR A 173 -14.74 -11.38 -10.26
C THR A 173 -16.12 -12.02 -10.24
N GLU A 174 -16.40 -12.88 -11.21
CA GLU A 174 -17.63 -13.68 -11.24
C GLU A 174 -17.83 -14.48 -9.94
N ALA A 175 -16.74 -14.98 -9.35
CA ALA A 175 -16.78 -15.76 -8.10
C ALA A 175 -17.19 -14.93 -6.88
N THR A 176 -17.00 -13.60 -6.92
CA THR A 176 -17.27 -12.70 -5.79
C THR A 176 -18.42 -11.73 -6.05
N LYS A 177 -19.03 -11.75 -7.23
CA LYS A 177 -20.07 -10.79 -7.62
C LYS A 177 -21.23 -10.69 -6.63
N SER A 178 -21.58 -11.78 -5.94
CA SER A 178 -22.64 -11.77 -4.91
C SER A 178 -22.31 -10.89 -3.70
N LYS A 179 -21.02 -10.67 -3.41
CA LYS A 179 -20.54 -9.69 -2.41
C LYS A 179 -20.53 -8.27 -2.95
N HIS A 180 -20.41 -8.10 -4.26
CA HIS A 180 -20.31 -6.80 -4.94
C HIS A 180 -21.59 -6.42 -5.69
N LYS A 181 -22.78 -6.78 -5.19
CA LYS A 181 -24.08 -6.45 -5.84
C LYS A 181 -24.13 -6.78 -7.34
N ASP A 182 -23.66 -7.97 -7.68
CA ASP A 182 -23.57 -8.52 -9.04
C ASP A 182 -22.58 -7.81 -9.98
N TYR A 183 -21.76 -6.88 -9.48
CA TYR A 183 -20.70 -6.25 -10.27
C TYR A 183 -19.49 -7.17 -10.44
N VAL A 184 -18.97 -7.18 -11.67
CA VAL A 184 -17.66 -7.71 -12.04
C VAL A 184 -16.90 -6.57 -12.71
N ILE A 185 -15.82 -6.11 -12.08
CA ILE A 185 -15.10 -4.90 -12.50
C ILE A 185 -13.60 -5.22 -12.60
N PRO A 186 -12.98 -5.01 -13.77
CA PRO A 186 -11.58 -5.39 -14.01
C PRO A 186 -10.57 -4.37 -13.47
N TRP A 187 -10.98 -3.50 -12.54
CA TRP A 187 -10.24 -2.39 -11.92
C TRP A 187 -8.92 -1.99 -12.62
N PRO A 188 -8.95 -0.95 -13.48
CA PRO A 188 -7.98 -0.80 -14.54
C PRO A 188 -6.55 -0.53 -14.07
N ALA A 189 -6.34 0.12 -12.93
CA ALA A 189 -5.00 0.43 -12.43
C ALA A 189 -4.21 -0.85 -12.06
N THR A 190 -4.79 -1.73 -11.25
CA THR A 190 -4.12 -2.99 -10.84
C THR A 190 -3.97 -3.94 -12.03
N LYS A 191 -4.95 -3.98 -12.93
CA LYS A 191 -4.88 -4.78 -14.16
C LYS A 191 -3.75 -4.31 -15.08
N LEU A 192 -3.65 -3.00 -15.32
CA LEU A 192 -2.60 -2.42 -16.16
C LEU A 192 -1.21 -2.74 -15.62
N LEU A 193 -1.01 -2.63 -14.30
CA LEU A 193 0.25 -2.98 -13.66
C LEU A 193 0.65 -4.42 -13.98
N GLN A 194 -0.22 -5.39 -13.72
CA GLN A 194 0.13 -6.80 -13.96
C GLN A 194 0.32 -7.10 -15.46
N GLU A 195 -0.53 -6.57 -16.34
CA GLU A 195 -0.41 -6.80 -17.79
C GLU A 195 0.88 -6.23 -18.37
N LYS A 196 1.33 -5.05 -17.92
CA LYS A 196 2.55 -4.41 -18.44
C LYS A 196 3.85 -4.94 -17.84
N THR A 197 3.82 -5.32 -16.56
CA THR A 197 5.03 -5.65 -15.81
C THR A 197 5.19 -7.14 -15.53
N LEU A 198 4.13 -7.94 -15.74
CA LEU A 198 4.06 -9.35 -15.33
C LEU A 198 4.38 -9.56 -13.84
N MET A 199 4.23 -8.54 -13.01
CA MET A 199 4.42 -8.63 -11.58
C MET A 199 3.30 -9.45 -10.95
N LYS A 200 3.63 -10.15 -9.87
CA LYS A 200 2.69 -10.95 -9.10
C LYS A 200 2.15 -10.12 -7.93
N ASP A 201 0.85 -10.22 -7.69
CA ASP A 201 0.21 -9.72 -6.47
C ASP A 201 0.59 -10.68 -5.33
N ALA A 202 1.44 -10.23 -4.40
CA ALA A 202 1.98 -11.07 -3.34
C ALA A 202 0.89 -11.65 -2.42
N PHE A 203 -0.19 -10.89 -2.18
CA PHE A 203 -1.29 -11.36 -1.37
C PHE A 203 -2.08 -12.45 -2.09
N ARG A 204 -2.38 -12.26 -3.38
CA ARG A 204 -3.15 -13.24 -4.17
C ARG A 204 -2.35 -14.47 -4.57
N GLU A 205 -1.03 -14.38 -4.64
CA GLU A 205 -0.17 -15.56 -4.84
C GLU A 205 -0.27 -16.54 -3.66
N LEU A 206 -0.35 -16.02 -2.43
CA LEU A 206 -0.55 -16.84 -1.24
C LEU A 206 -2.03 -17.17 -0.96
N ASN A 207 -2.95 -16.28 -1.38
CA ASN A 207 -4.38 -16.38 -1.12
C ASN A 207 -5.18 -16.32 -2.44
N PRO A 208 -5.17 -17.38 -3.27
CA PRO A 208 -5.72 -17.34 -4.63
C PRO A 208 -7.25 -17.26 -4.68
N ASP A 209 -7.96 -17.64 -3.61
CA ASP A 209 -9.41 -17.57 -3.54
C ASP A 209 -9.87 -16.25 -2.87
N PRO A 210 -10.41 -15.28 -3.64
CA PRO A 210 -10.88 -14.01 -3.09
C PRO A 210 -12.15 -14.14 -2.26
N MET A 211 -12.90 -15.25 -2.36
CA MET A 211 -14.06 -15.51 -1.53
C MET A 211 -13.65 -15.95 -0.12
N ALA A 212 -12.67 -16.86 -0.04
CA ALA A 212 -12.15 -17.38 1.21
C ALA A 212 -11.26 -16.35 1.95
N ALA A 213 -10.48 -15.58 1.21
CA ALA A 213 -9.56 -14.58 1.75
C ALA A 213 -9.75 -13.24 1.03
N PRO A 214 -10.69 -12.37 1.45
CA PRO A 214 -10.94 -11.10 0.76
C PRO A 214 -9.77 -10.12 0.88
N GLY A 215 -9.01 -10.17 1.97
CA GLY A 215 -7.80 -9.34 2.14
C GLY A 215 -8.08 -7.86 2.36
N GLU A 216 -9.22 -7.55 2.98
CA GLU A 216 -9.71 -6.18 3.19
C GLU A 216 -8.68 -5.34 3.94
N THR A 217 -8.28 -4.21 3.34
CA THR A 217 -7.41 -3.21 3.97
C THR A 217 -8.15 -1.90 4.23
N TRP A 218 -9.24 -1.67 3.51
CA TRP A 218 -10.20 -0.60 3.73
C TRP A 218 -11.55 -1.21 4.15
N SER A 219 -12.29 -0.75 5.15
CA SER A 219 -11.91 0.17 6.22
C SER A 219 -11.92 -0.55 7.56
N THR A 220 -10.79 -0.52 8.26
CA THR A 220 -10.62 -1.29 9.51
C THR A 220 -11.54 -0.84 10.65
N VAL A 221 -11.78 0.47 10.77
CA VAL A 221 -12.55 1.04 11.90
C VAL A 221 -13.88 1.66 11.49
N TYR A 222 -14.06 2.05 10.23
CA TYR A 222 -15.34 2.56 9.73
C TYR A 222 -16.13 1.40 9.12
N LYS A 223 -17.23 1.05 9.77
CA LYS A 223 -18.14 -0.03 9.31
C LYS A 223 -19.42 0.50 8.67
N TYR A 224 -19.72 1.77 8.92
CA TYR A 224 -20.88 2.45 8.38
C TYR A 224 -20.44 3.82 7.85
N ASN A 225 -20.99 4.19 6.70
CA ASN A 225 -20.77 5.46 6.04
C ASN A 225 -21.97 6.39 6.31
N ASP A 226 -21.76 7.39 7.16
CA ASP A 226 -22.83 8.31 7.57
C ASP A 226 -23.32 9.18 6.38
N ASP A 227 -22.42 9.63 5.51
CA ASP A 227 -22.74 10.50 4.38
C ASP A 227 -23.68 9.82 3.38
N TYR A 228 -23.52 8.51 3.19
CA TYR A 228 -24.34 7.71 2.28
C TYR A 228 -25.44 6.92 2.99
N SER A 229 -25.43 6.89 4.33
CA SER A 229 -26.31 6.07 5.16
C SER A 229 -26.34 4.59 4.75
N LYS A 230 -25.15 4.01 4.55
CA LYS A 230 -24.94 2.64 4.07
C LYS A 230 -23.73 2.00 4.76
N ASP A 231 -23.67 0.68 4.77
CA ASP A 231 -22.47 -0.04 5.22
C ASP A 231 -21.25 0.36 4.38
N GLU A 232 -20.13 0.59 5.05
CA GLU A 232 -18.88 1.00 4.40
C GLU A 232 -18.29 -0.19 3.61
N PRO A 233 -18.05 -0.05 2.28
CA PRO A 233 -17.39 -1.07 1.48
C PRO A 233 -16.08 -1.51 2.12
N GLN A 234 -15.94 -2.81 2.34
CA GLN A 234 -14.72 -3.41 2.87
C GLN A 234 -13.93 -4.00 1.70
N GLU A 235 -12.90 -3.29 1.25
CA GLU A 235 -12.16 -3.56 0.02
C GLU A 235 -10.65 -3.68 0.28
N ARG A 236 -9.95 -4.35 -0.63
CA ARG A 236 -8.48 -4.37 -0.64
C ARG A 236 -7.96 -3.28 -1.56
N LEU A 237 -7.38 -2.24 -0.96
CA LEU A 237 -6.85 -1.06 -1.67
C LEU A 237 -5.32 -0.93 -1.57
N ASP A 238 -4.72 -1.64 -0.63
CA ASP A 238 -3.29 -1.66 -0.40
C ASP A 238 -2.67 -2.93 -0.99
N PHE A 239 -1.57 -2.75 -1.71
CA PHE A 239 -0.97 -3.81 -2.52
C PHE A 239 0.52 -3.93 -2.26
N VAL A 240 1.03 -5.14 -2.50
CA VAL A 240 2.45 -5.44 -2.66
C VAL A 240 2.58 -6.29 -3.93
N PHE A 241 3.02 -5.67 -5.00
CA PHE A 241 3.37 -6.34 -6.25
C PHE A 241 4.87 -6.58 -6.29
N TYR A 242 5.29 -7.72 -6.82
CA TYR A 242 6.71 -8.01 -6.93
C TYR A 242 7.09 -8.79 -8.19
N ARG A 243 8.36 -8.67 -8.60
CA ARG A 243 9.01 -9.51 -9.62
C ARG A 243 10.52 -9.49 -9.40
N GLY A 244 11.20 -10.50 -9.94
CA GLY A 244 12.65 -10.69 -9.83
C GLY A 244 12.97 -12.11 -9.39
N PHE A 245 13.98 -12.74 -9.99
CA PHE A 245 14.28 -14.16 -9.75
C PHE A 245 14.71 -14.46 -8.32
N SER A 246 15.28 -13.47 -7.64
CA SER A 246 15.74 -13.60 -6.25
C SER A 246 14.61 -13.51 -5.23
N LEU A 247 13.41 -13.08 -5.59
CA LEU A 247 12.31 -12.80 -4.65
C LEU A 247 11.28 -13.93 -4.60
N LYS A 248 10.98 -14.40 -3.39
CA LYS A 248 9.86 -15.29 -3.12
C LYS A 248 9.05 -14.76 -1.94
N VAL A 249 7.76 -14.49 -2.17
CA VAL A 249 6.86 -14.15 -1.06
C VAL A 249 6.78 -15.32 -0.09
N HIS A 250 6.93 -15.04 1.20
CA HIS A 250 6.83 -16.03 2.27
C HIS A 250 5.53 -15.87 3.04
N GLU A 251 5.20 -14.65 3.44
CA GLU A 251 3.98 -14.28 4.15
C GLU A 251 3.43 -12.97 3.59
N MET A 252 2.11 -12.81 3.57
CA MET A 252 1.44 -11.57 3.19
C MET A 252 0.01 -11.56 3.72
N ALA A 253 -0.35 -10.57 4.55
CA ALA A 253 -1.68 -10.43 5.14
C ALA A 253 -1.99 -8.98 5.52
N PRO A 254 -3.28 -8.59 5.56
CA PRO A 254 -3.69 -7.35 6.20
C PRO A 254 -3.27 -7.34 7.68
N TYR A 255 -2.69 -6.23 8.13
CA TYR A 255 -2.23 -6.02 9.49
C TYR A 255 -2.84 -4.75 10.07
N SER A 256 -3.39 -4.87 11.27
CA SER A 256 -3.98 -3.74 11.98
C SER A 256 -3.76 -3.81 13.49
N GLY A 257 -2.53 -4.13 13.89
CA GLY A 257 -2.16 -4.36 15.30
C GLY A 257 -2.43 -5.79 15.77
N GLU A 258 -2.08 -6.07 17.02
CA GLU A 258 -2.21 -7.39 17.65
C GLU A 258 -3.50 -7.50 18.48
N THR A 259 -4.08 -6.35 18.83
CA THR A 259 -5.29 -6.27 19.65
C THR A 259 -6.56 -6.05 18.82
N PRO A 260 -7.73 -6.57 19.26
CA PRO A 260 -8.99 -6.33 18.57
C PRO A 260 -9.29 -4.83 18.40
N LEU A 261 -9.55 -4.42 17.16
CA LEU A 261 -9.88 -3.03 16.86
C LEU A 261 -11.26 -2.65 17.37
N LYS A 262 -11.35 -1.47 17.99
CA LYS A 262 -12.61 -0.80 18.26
C LYS A 262 -13.02 0.03 17.03
N PRO A 263 -14.29 -0.05 16.59
CA PRO A 263 -14.78 0.77 15.50
C PRO A 263 -14.92 2.24 15.92
N TYR A 264 -14.99 3.13 14.94
CA TYR A 264 -15.32 4.54 15.14
C TYR A 264 -16.69 4.70 15.84
N PRO A 265 -16.85 5.63 16.81
CA PRO A 265 -15.90 6.65 17.26
C PRO A 265 -14.91 6.20 18.35
N ASN A 266 -14.93 4.94 18.78
CA ASN A 266 -14.18 4.44 19.94
C ASN A 266 -12.71 4.07 19.63
N VAL A 267 -12.06 4.77 18.70
CA VAL A 267 -10.74 4.42 18.15
C VAL A 267 -9.56 4.93 18.99
N LYS A 268 -9.82 5.79 19.98
CA LYS A 268 -8.78 6.56 20.69
C LYS A 268 -7.64 5.70 21.23
N ASP A 269 -8.00 4.57 21.83
CA ASP A 269 -7.07 3.67 22.50
C ASP A 269 -6.74 2.42 21.67
N ASN A 270 -7.13 2.38 20.38
CA ASN A 270 -6.69 1.31 19.50
C ASN A 270 -5.17 1.31 19.40
N GLU A 271 -4.57 0.13 19.41
CA GLU A 271 -3.14 -0.03 19.12
C GLU A 271 -2.82 0.42 17.70
N TRP A 272 -3.69 0.09 16.75
CA TRP A 272 -3.57 0.52 15.36
C TRP A 272 -3.89 2.00 15.19
N ILE A 273 -3.06 2.67 14.41
CA ILE A 273 -3.08 4.13 14.27
C ILE A 273 -3.83 4.63 13.03
N SER A 274 -4.29 3.73 12.16
CA SER A 274 -4.89 4.08 10.89
C SER A 274 -6.32 3.54 10.79
N HIS A 275 -7.07 4.11 9.85
CA HIS A 275 -8.39 3.62 9.48
C HIS A 275 -8.32 2.61 8.32
N SER A 276 -7.18 2.50 7.65
CA SER A 276 -6.83 1.39 6.77
C SER A 276 -5.89 0.41 7.48
N ALA A 277 -5.98 -0.88 7.21
CA ALA A 277 -4.94 -1.85 7.57
C ALA A 277 -3.71 -1.60 6.70
N ALA A 278 -2.52 -1.96 7.17
CA ALA A 278 -1.39 -2.14 6.28
C ALA A 278 -1.51 -3.50 5.58
N LEU A 279 -0.92 -3.64 4.40
CA LEU A 279 -0.59 -4.96 3.88
C LEU A 279 0.86 -5.29 4.28
N ALA A 280 1.04 -6.29 5.13
CA ALA A 280 2.33 -6.63 5.73
C ALA A 280 2.72 -8.08 5.42
N GLY A 281 4.02 -8.33 5.29
CA GLY A 281 4.52 -9.63 4.90
C GLY A 281 6.04 -9.68 4.80
N SER A 282 6.56 -10.81 4.34
CA SER A 282 7.98 -11.06 4.23
C SER A 282 8.34 -11.73 2.90
N PHE A 283 9.55 -11.47 2.44
CA PHE A 283 10.14 -12.10 1.26
C PHE A 283 11.40 -12.86 1.66
N ILE A 284 11.56 -14.05 1.09
CA ILE A 284 12.84 -14.74 1.06
C ILE A 284 13.60 -14.23 -0.16
N VAL A 285 14.84 -13.79 0.07
CA VAL A 285 15.76 -13.32 -0.97
C VAL A 285 16.86 -14.37 -1.17
N SER A 286 17.07 -14.81 -2.41
CA SER A 286 18.07 -15.83 -2.80
C SER A 286 19.10 -15.33 -3.83
#